data_AF-A0A1Q8CGK6-F1
#
_entry.id   AF-A0A1Q8CGK6-F1
#
_cell.length_a   1.000
_cell.length_b   1.000
_cell.length_c   1.000
_cell.angle_alpha   90.00
_cell.angle_beta   90.00
_cell.angle_gamma   90.00
#
_symmetry.space_group_name_H-M   'P 1'
#
loop_
_entity.id
_entity.type
_entity.pdbx_description
1 polymer ?
#
loop_
_entity_poly.entity_id
_entity_poly.type
_entity_poly.pdbx_seq_one_letter_code
_entity_poly.pdbx_strand_id
1 'polypeptide(L)'
;MERQRKLNEERRRRDEAEVELAADFAVWNEECAAARDAVVTAEVAMGRVVDRLIGELRVRYPRAAQLLEMPEDELRRLRQLAAESASRAEPVRGNPGGETENSGESGEKNRSVNAGRPVKRGRTRSRRDTTSGVADAAPSVDMTADVASAAGATVEHERGADASETGTGNQDQVPYDNP
;
A
#
# COMPACT_ATOMS: atom_id res chain seq x y z
N MET A 1 29.54 -40.32 -34.89
CA MET A 1 30.02 -39.48 -33.77
C MET A 1 29.64 -38.01 -33.92
N GLU A 2 29.82 -37.39 -35.08
CA GLU A 2 29.56 -35.95 -35.28
C GLU A 2 28.10 -35.52 -35.09
N ARG A 3 27.14 -36.32 -35.58
CA ARG A 3 25.69 -36.07 -35.39
C ARG A 3 25.28 -36.03 -33.91
N GLN A 4 25.86 -36.92 -33.09
CA GLN A 4 25.57 -36.96 -31.66
C GLN A 4 26.09 -35.70 -30.94
N ARG A 5 27.28 -35.23 -31.34
CA ARG A 5 27.85 -34.00 -30.80
C ARG A 5 26.98 -32.77 -31.14
N LYS A 6 26.48 -32.70 -32.36
CA LYS A 6 25.56 -31.63 -32.81
C LYS A 6 24.26 -31.62 -32.01
N LEU A 7 23.63 -32.79 -31.83
CA LEU A 7 22.41 -32.91 -31.02
C LEU A 7 22.63 -32.52 -29.55
N ASN A 8 23.77 -32.89 -28.96
CA ASN A 8 24.09 -32.51 -27.59
C ASN A 8 24.33 -31.00 -27.46
N GLU A 9 24.99 -30.39 -28.44
CA GLU A 9 25.20 -28.93 -28.49
C GLU A 9 23.88 -28.17 -28.65
N GLU A 10 22.97 -28.64 -29.52
CA GLU A 10 21.64 -28.06 -29.67
C GLU A 10 20.78 -28.20 -28.42
N ARG A 11 20.88 -29.32 -27.70
CA ARG A 11 20.25 -29.48 -26.38
C ARG A 11 20.81 -28.46 -25.40
N ARG A 12 22.14 -28.37 -25.29
CA ARG A 12 22.78 -27.41 -24.39
C ARG A 12 22.34 -25.96 -24.67
N ARG A 13 22.30 -25.55 -25.94
CA ARG A 13 21.83 -24.20 -26.34
C ARG A 13 20.37 -23.96 -25.98
N ARG A 14 19.52 -24.98 -26.13
CA ARG A 14 18.11 -24.89 -25.71
C ARG A 14 18.02 -24.73 -24.20
N ASP A 15 18.75 -25.56 -23.45
CA ASP A 15 18.75 -25.51 -21.99
C ASP A 15 19.28 -24.15 -21.49
N GLU A 16 20.33 -23.61 -22.12
CA GLU A 16 20.85 -22.26 -21.85
C GLU A 16 19.79 -21.17 -22.10
N ALA A 17 19.08 -21.23 -23.24
CA ALA A 17 18.03 -20.28 -23.57
C ALA A 17 16.79 -20.40 -22.66
N GLU A 18 16.43 -21.61 -22.22
CA GLU A 18 15.35 -21.85 -21.26
C GLU A 18 15.69 -21.24 -19.88
N VAL A 19 16.95 -21.36 -19.45
CA VAL A 19 17.42 -20.75 -18.19
C VAL A 19 17.43 -19.22 -18.29
N GLU A 20 17.89 -18.66 -19.41
CA GLU A 20 17.87 -17.20 -19.64
C GLU A 20 16.43 -16.67 -19.60
N LEU A 21 15.50 -17.31 -20.33
CA LEU A 21 14.10 -16.92 -20.32
C LEU A 21 13.45 -17.05 -18.94
N ALA A 22 13.78 -18.09 -18.17
CA ALA A 22 13.28 -18.27 -16.82
C ALA A 22 13.79 -17.16 -15.88
N ALA A 23 15.04 -16.72 -16.04
CA ALA A 23 15.60 -15.61 -15.28
C ALA A 23 14.90 -14.28 -15.63
N ASP A 24 14.72 -13.98 -16.91
CA ASP A 24 14.02 -12.76 -17.37
C ASP A 24 12.56 -12.73 -16.86
N PHE A 25 11.87 -13.87 -16.95
CA PHE A 25 10.51 -13.99 -16.44
C PHE A 25 10.45 -13.78 -14.92
N ALA A 26 11.43 -14.30 -14.17
CA ALA A 26 11.48 -14.12 -12.72
C ALA A 26 11.63 -12.64 -12.34
N VAL A 27 12.53 -11.91 -13.00
CA VAL A 27 12.73 -10.47 -12.82
C VAL A 27 11.45 -9.71 -13.15
N TRP A 28 10.86 -9.95 -14.32
CA TRP A 28 9.61 -9.30 -14.72
C TRP A 28 8.46 -9.54 -13.74
N ASN A 29 8.34 -10.77 -13.23
CA ASN A 29 7.31 -11.11 -12.27
C ASN A 29 7.53 -10.41 -10.92
N GLU A 30 8.78 -10.29 -10.47
CA GLU A 30 9.13 -9.52 -9.27
C GLU A 30 8.80 -8.04 -9.43
N GLU A 31 9.14 -7.43 -10.57
CA GLU A 31 8.78 -6.04 -10.89
C GLU A 31 7.26 -5.84 -10.92
N CYS A 32 6.53 -6.78 -11.54
CA CYS A 32 5.07 -6.76 -11.53
C CYS A 32 4.48 -6.90 -10.12
N ALA A 33 5.09 -7.73 -9.27
CA ALA A 33 4.67 -7.87 -7.87
C ALA A 33 4.91 -6.57 -7.10
N ALA A 34 6.10 -5.98 -7.22
CA ALA A 34 6.46 -4.71 -6.60
C ALA A 34 5.53 -3.57 -7.07
N ALA A 35 5.18 -3.52 -8.36
CA ALA A 35 4.25 -2.54 -8.90
C ALA A 35 2.84 -2.71 -8.31
N ARG A 36 2.34 -3.95 -8.18
CA ARG A 36 1.04 -4.22 -7.54
C ARG A 36 1.05 -3.81 -6.07
N ASP A 37 2.11 -4.12 -5.34
CA ASP A 37 2.24 -3.75 -3.93
C ASP A 37 2.31 -2.23 -3.74
N ALA A 38 3.00 -1.53 -4.65
CA ALA A 38 3.04 -0.07 -4.66
C ALA A 38 1.64 0.54 -4.90
N VAL A 39 0.86 -0.03 -5.83
CA VAL A 39 -0.53 0.39 -6.07
C VAL A 39 -1.39 0.18 -4.83
N VAL A 40 -1.35 -1.00 -4.21
CA VAL A 40 -2.10 -1.28 -2.97
C VAL A 40 -1.70 -0.33 -1.86
N THR A 41 -0.39 -0.05 -1.72
CA THR A 41 0.11 0.91 -0.73
C THR A 41 -0.44 2.31 -0.97
N ALA A 42 -0.47 2.76 -2.23
CA ALA A 42 -1.05 4.04 -2.61
C ALA A 42 -2.57 4.09 -2.35
N GLU A 43 -3.32 3.04 -2.69
CA GLU A 43 -4.75 2.92 -2.39
C GLU A 43 -5.03 2.99 -0.89
N VAL A 44 -4.25 2.29 -0.06
CA VAL A 44 -4.34 2.37 1.41
C VAL A 44 -4.08 3.79 1.89
N ALA A 45 -3.04 4.45 1.37
CA ALA A 45 -2.70 5.82 1.74
C ALA A 45 -3.83 6.80 1.37
N MET A 46 -4.41 6.67 0.17
CA MET A 46 -5.57 7.45 -0.24
C MET A 46 -6.79 7.17 0.66
N GLY A 47 -7.06 5.90 0.97
CA GLY A 47 -8.14 5.52 1.88
C GLY A 47 -8.01 6.14 3.27
N ARG A 48 -6.79 6.30 3.80
CA ARG A 48 -6.53 7.03 5.05
C ARG A 48 -6.82 8.52 4.92
N VAL A 49 -6.51 9.14 3.77
CA VAL A 49 -6.88 10.55 3.50
C VAL A 49 -8.40 10.69 3.47
N VAL A 50 -9.11 9.77 2.81
CA VAL A 50 -10.58 9.75 2.78
C VAL A 50 -11.16 9.58 4.18
N ASP A 51 -10.60 8.69 5.00
CA ASP A 51 -11.05 8.50 6.38
C ASP A 51 -10.84 9.76 7.24
N ARG A 52 -9.71 10.48 7.08
CA ARG A 52 -9.52 11.79 7.74
C ARG A 52 -10.57 12.81 7.30
N LEU A 53 -10.79 12.96 6.00
CA LEU A 53 -11.78 13.91 5.48
C LEU A 53 -13.18 13.65 6.04
N ILE A 54 -13.62 12.40 6.05
CA ILE A 54 -15.00 12.02 6.38
C ILE A 54 -15.18 11.78 7.89
N GLY A 55 -14.23 11.10 8.52
CA GLY A 55 -14.26 10.71 9.93
C GLY A 55 -13.85 11.85 10.86
N GLU A 56 -12.73 12.51 10.58
CA GLU A 56 -12.18 13.56 11.45
C GLU A 56 -12.75 14.93 11.09
N LEU A 57 -12.65 15.35 9.82
CA LEU A 57 -13.11 16.66 9.36
C LEU A 57 -14.63 16.70 9.09
N ARG A 58 -15.32 15.55 9.18
CA ARG A 58 -16.78 15.43 9.00
C ARG A 58 -17.29 15.95 7.64
N VAL A 59 -16.44 15.91 6.62
CA VAL A 59 -16.83 16.24 5.24
C VAL A 59 -17.80 15.17 4.73
N ARG A 60 -18.92 15.58 4.14
CA ARG A 60 -19.88 14.63 3.55
C ARG A 60 -19.29 14.00 2.28
N TYR A 61 -19.61 12.73 2.03
CA TYR A 61 -19.17 11.98 0.84
C TYR A 61 -19.29 12.75 -0.49
N PRO A 62 -20.41 13.41 -0.82
CA PRO A 62 -20.51 14.18 -2.07
C PRO A 62 -19.49 15.31 -2.19
N ARG A 63 -19.16 15.96 -1.07
CA ARG A 63 -18.17 17.05 -1.07
C ARG A 63 -16.75 16.50 -1.13
N ALA A 64 -16.47 15.38 -0.48
CA ALA A 64 -15.17 14.70 -0.57
C ALA A 64 -14.91 14.21 -2.01
N ALA A 65 -15.92 13.66 -2.67
CA ALA A 65 -15.87 13.25 -4.08
C ALA A 65 -15.48 14.40 -5.02
N GLN A 66 -16.06 15.59 -4.79
CA GLN A 66 -15.69 16.79 -5.54
C GLN A 66 -14.25 17.25 -5.26
N LEU A 67 -13.79 17.19 -4.00
CA LEU A 67 -12.44 17.63 -3.62
C LEU A 67 -11.33 16.72 -4.15
N LEU A 68 -11.63 15.43 -4.27
CA LEU A 68 -10.68 14.41 -4.72
C LEU A 68 -10.86 14.06 -6.20
N GLU A 69 -11.86 14.62 -6.88
CA GLU A 69 -12.20 14.32 -8.28
C GLU A 69 -12.43 12.81 -8.52
N MET A 70 -13.09 12.15 -7.56
CA MET A 70 -13.33 10.71 -7.57
C MET A 70 -14.79 10.38 -7.25
N PRO A 71 -15.36 9.30 -7.80
CA PRO A 71 -16.74 8.91 -7.50
C PRO A 71 -16.89 8.47 -6.04
N GLU A 72 -18.06 8.68 -5.44
CA GLU A 72 -18.32 8.34 -4.03
C GLU A 72 -18.08 6.86 -3.72
N ASP A 73 -18.42 5.96 -4.66
CA ASP A 73 -18.24 4.52 -4.46
C ASP A 73 -16.76 4.14 -4.38
N GLU A 74 -15.90 4.81 -5.15
CA GLU A 74 -14.45 4.63 -5.05
C GLU A 74 -13.91 5.14 -3.71
N LEU A 75 -14.42 6.27 -3.21
CA LEU A 75 -14.07 6.76 -1.88
C LEU A 75 -14.46 5.77 -0.78
N ARG A 76 -15.63 5.13 -0.90
CA ARG A 76 -16.07 4.08 0.04
C ARG A 76 -15.17 2.86 -0.05
N ARG A 77 -14.83 2.40 -1.27
CA ARG A 77 -13.89 1.29 -1.51
C ARG A 77 -12.53 1.57 -0.88
N LEU A 78 -11.92 2.73 -1.15
CA LEU A 78 -10.62 3.10 -0.60
C LEU A 78 -10.62 3.17 0.93
N ARG A 79 -11.67 3.77 1.50
CA ARG A 79 -11.83 3.83 2.96
C ARG A 79 -11.96 2.44 3.58
N GLN A 80 -12.71 1.55 2.95
CA GLN A 80 -12.84 0.15 3.37
C GLN A 80 -11.49 -0.56 3.29
N LEU A 81 -10.76 -0.42 2.18
CA LEU A 81 -9.45 -1.02 1.97
C LEU A 81 -8.43 -0.54 3.02
N ALA A 82 -8.45 0.75 3.39
CA ALA A 82 -7.63 1.26 4.48
C ALA A 82 -8.01 0.65 5.85
N ALA A 83 -9.30 0.50 6.15
CA ALA A 83 -9.77 -0.12 7.40
C ALA A 83 -9.37 -1.61 7.48
N GLU A 84 -9.52 -2.35 6.40
CA GLU A 84 -9.09 -3.75 6.29
C GLU A 84 -7.58 -3.88 6.49
N SER A 85 -6.79 -3.00 5.86
CA SER A 85 -5.33 -2.99 6.04
C SER A 85 -4.90 -2.73 7.49
N ALA A 86 -5.61 -1.84 8.20
CA ALA A 86 -5.35 -1.56 9.61
C ALA A 86 -5.69 -2.77 10.50
N SER A 87 -6.80 -3.45 10.22
CA SER A 87 -7.19 -4.65 10.97
C SER A 87 -6.22 -5.82 10.79
N ARG A 88 -5.55 -5.90 9.63
CA ARG A 88 -4.54 -6.92 9.33
C ARG A 88 -3.18 -6.63 9.97
N ALA A 89 -2.93 -5.38 10.35
CA ALA A 89 -1.67 -4.92 10.93
C ALA A 89 -1.63 -4.99 12.47
N GLU A 90 -2.65 -5.54 13.13
CA GLU A 90 -2.64 -5.72 14.59
C GLU A 90 -1.37 -6.48 15.02
N PRO A 91 -0.55 -5.90 15.91
CA PRO A 91 0.68 -6.54 16.34
C PRO A 91 0.32 -7.76 17.18
N VAL A 92 0.98 -8.89 16.90
CA VAL A 92 1.13 -9.97 17.88
C VAL A 92 1.71 -9.32 19.13
N ARG A 93 0.87 -9.04 20.13
CA ARG A 93 1.31 -8.61 21.45
C ARG A 93 2.16 -9.75 22.00
N GLY A 94 3.47 -9.64 21.80
CA GLY A 94 4.45 -10.44 22.50
C GLY A 94 4.19 -10.27 24.00
N ASN A 95 3.89 -11.38 24.66
CA ASN A 95 3.77 -11.44 26.11
C ASN A 95 5.20 -11.44 26.68
N PRO A 96 5.71 -10.36 27.31
CA PRO A 96 7.01 -10.39 27.95
C PRO A 96 6.82 -10.93 29.36
N GLY A 97 6.79 -12.25 29.50
CA GLY A 97 6.49 -12.89 30.77
C GLY A 97 6.88 -14.36 30.78
N GLY A 98 8.13 -14.63 30.41
CA GLY A 98 8.73 -15.96 30.41
C GLY A 98 9.98 -16.03 31.27
N GLU A 99 10.04 -15.30 32.39
CA GLU A 99 11.00 -15.58 33.45
C GLU A 99 10.36 -16.60 34.40
N THR A 100 10.67 -17.87 34.20
CA THR A 100 10.73 -18.82 35.31
C THR A 100 12.07 -19.52 35.22
N GLU A 101 13.07 -18.83 35.77
CA GLU A 101 14.20 -19.48 36.40
C GLU A 101 13.65 -20.46 37.45
N ASN A 102 13.81 -21.75 37.20
CA ASN A 102 13.48 -22.77 38.19
C ASN A 102 14.75 -23.07 38.98
N SER A 103 15.04 -22.18 39.92
CA SER A 103 16.04 -22.38 40.97
C SER A 103 15.49 -23.37 41.98
N GLY A 104 16.28 -24.41 42.25
CA GLY A 104 16.04 -25.26 43.40
C GLY A 104 16.21 -24.51 44.73
N GLU A 105 15.85 -25.25 45.77
CA GLU A 105 16.37 -25.12 47.13
C GLU A 105 15.67 -24.14 48.09
N SER A 106 14.84 -24.75 48.95
CA SER A 106 14.85 -24.66 50.41
C SER A 106 14.76 -23.30 51.11
N GLY A 107 13.81 -23.21 52.05
CA GLY A 107 14.07 -22.48 53.30
C GLY A 107 12.92 -21.64 53.88
N GLU A 108 12.39 -22.15 54.98
CA GLU A 108 12.05 -21.37 56.19
C GLU A 108 10.76 -20.53 56.28
N LYS A 109 9.89 -21.08 57.13
CA LYS A 109 8.86 -20.51 58.00
C LYS A 109 9.15 -19.05 58.43
N ASN A 110 8.11 -18.22 58.44
CA ASN A 110 7.73 -17.42 59.61
C ASN A 110 6.26 -16.95 59.57
N ARG A 111 5.56 -17.18 60.68
CA ARG A 111 4.21 -16.67 60.98
C ARG A 111 4.28 -15.21 61.43
N SER A 112 3.30 -14.40 61.02
CA SER A 112 2.84 -13.18 61.72
C SER A 112 1.56 -12.67 61.01
N VAL A 113 0.36 -13.03 61.46
CA VAL A 113 -0.52 -12.29 62.39
C VAL A 113 -0.99 -10.92 61.86
N ASN A 114 -2.28 -10.90 61.48
CA ASN A 114 -3.32 -9.87 61.68
C ASN A 114 -3.14 -8.42 61.17
N ALA A 115 -4.16 -7.99 60.42
CA ALA A 115 -5.11 -6.90 60.76
C ALA A 115 -5.24 -5.80 59.70
N GLY A 116 -6.50 -5.38 59.47
CA GLY A 116 -6.78 -3.97 59.21
C GLY A 116 -7.23 -3.56 57.81
N ARG A 117 -8.52 -3.78 57.53
CA ARG A 117 -9.54 -2.90 56.91
C ARG A 117 -9.17 -1.59 56.13
N PRO A 118 -10.08 -1.15 55.23
CA PRO A 118 -9.82 -0.23 54.13
C PRO A 118 -9.97 1.25 54.52
N VAL A 119 -9.30 2.15 53.78
CA VAL A 119 -9.57 3.59 53.85
C VAL A 119 -10.11 4.11 52.52
N LYS A 120 -11.26 4.75 52.67
CA LYS A 120 -12.12 5.40 51.70
C LYS A 120 -11.65 6.85 51.46
N ARG A 121 -11.96 7.34 50.26
CA ARG A 121 -12.25 8.75 49.89
C ARG A 121 -11.10 9.75 49.80
N GLY A 122 -11.02 10.38 48.64
CA GLY A 122 -10.31 11.64 48.43
C GLY A 122 -10.62 12.23 47.06
N ARG A 123 -11.87 12.71 46.88
CA ARG A 123 -12.31 13.47 45.70
C ARG A 123 -11.95 14.93 45.94
N THR A 124 -11.06 15.52 45.15
CA THR A 124 -10.89 16.98 45.07
C THR A 124 -11.06 17.43 43.63
N ARG A 125 -12.01 18.36 43.48
CA ARG A 125 -12.27 19.17 42.28
C ARG A 125 -11.39 20.43 42.32
N SER A 126 -11.49 21.22 41.24
CA SER A 126 -10.97 22.57 41.01
C SER A 126 -9.52 22.63 40.53
N ARG A 127 -9.15 23.43 39.53
CA ARG A 127 -9.74 24.70 39.08
C ARG A 127 -9.36 24.98 37.62
N ARG A 128 -10.27 25.64 36.91
CA ARG A 128 -10.00 26.45 35.70
C ARG A 128 -8.96 27.51 36.04
N ASP A 129 -8.01 27.72 35.14
CA ASP A 129 -7.40 29.03 34.91
C ASP A 129 -7.29 29.29 33.40
N THR A 130 -7.89 30.41 33.02
CA THR A 130 -7.91 31.02 31.69
C THR A 130 -7.12 32.32 31.77
N THR A 131 -6.00 32.41 31.05
CA THR A 131 -5.36 33.68 30.64
C THR A 131 -4.55 33.37 29.37
N SER A 132 -4.96 33.80 28.17
CA SER A 132 -4.61 35.10 27.58
C SER A 132 -3.10 35.38 27.58
N GLY A 133 -2.46 35.30 26.41
CA GLY A 133 -1.22 36.03 26.18
C GLY A 133 -0.28 35.49 25.10
N VAL A 134 -0.20 36.27 24.02
CA VAL A 134 1.01 36.57 23.23
C VAL A 134 1.35 35.65 22.05
N ALA A 135 1.41 36.32 20.89
CA ALA A 135 1.80 35.84 19.57
C ALA A 135 3.33 35.80 19.39
N ASP A 136 3.74 35.37 18.20
CA ASP A 136 5.08 35.44 17.58
C ASP A 136 6.09 34.33 17.91
N ALA A 137 6.29 33.41 16.96
CA ALA A 137 7.36 33.55 15.96
C ALA A 137 7.39 32.30 15.07
N ALA A 138 6.96 32.42 13.81
CA ALA A 138 7.25 31.44 12.78
C ALA A 138 8.62 31.77 12.15
N PRO A 139 9.56 30.83 12.01
CA PRO A 139 10.80 31.09 11.28
C PRO A 139 10.51 31.16 9.77
N SER A 140 10.74 32.34 9.19
CA SER A 140 10.82 32.56 7.75
C SER A 140 12.01 31.81 7.19
N VAL A 141 11.76 30.80 6.36
CA VAL A 141 12.79 30.15 5.54
C VAL A 141 12.80 30.86 4.19
N ASP A 142 13.89 31.58 3.96
CA ASP A 142 14.24 32.20 2.69
C ASP A 142 14.72 31.10 1.73
N MET A 143 13.91 30.74 0.74
CA MET A 143 14.32 29.86 -0.36
C MET A 143 14.39 30.69 -1.64
N THR A 144 15.58 31.17 -1.93
CA THR A 144 15.98 31.68 -3.24
C THR A 144 15.92 30.54 -4.26
N ALA A 145 14.83 30.43 -5.01
CA ALA A 145 14.75 29.61 -6.20
C ALA A 145 15.13 30.46 -7.42
N ASP A 146 16.43 30.48 -7.71
CA ASP A 146 16.95 30.84 -9.02
C ASP A 146 17.20 29.52 -9.77
N VAL A 147 16.66 29.39 -10.99
CA VAL A 147 17.23 28.68 -12.15
C VAL A 147 16.17 28.53 -13.26
N ALA A 148 16.40 29.34 -14.28
CA ALA A 148 16.33 29.07 -15.71
C ALA A 148 15.04 28.48 -16.34
N SER A 149 14.33 29.41 -16.99
CA SER A 149 13.78 29.32 -18.35
C SER A 149 14.40 28.22 -19.22
N ALA A 150 13.57 27.30 -19.72
CA ALA A 150 13.82 26.57 -20.95
C ALA A 150 12.63 26.77 -21.89
N ALA A 151 12.94 27.38 -23.03
CA ALA A 151 12.04 27.73 -24.11
C ALA A 151 11.41 26.50 -24.77
N GLY A 152 10.31 26.76 -25.47
CA GLY A 152 9.44 25.77 -26.08
C GLY A 152 10.10 24.82 -27.08
N ALA A 153 9.50 23.64 -27.16
CA ALA A 153 9.62 22.72 -28.28
C ALA A 153 8.20 22.27 -28.64
N THR A 154 7.60 22.98 -29.60
CA THR A 154 6.46 22.49 -30.37
C THR A 154 6.97 21.41 -31.32
N VAL A 155 6.60 20.16 -31.08
CA VAL A 155 6.78 19.08 -32.06
C VAL A 155 5.49 18.98 -32.85
N GLU A 156 5.50 19.56 -34.05
CA GLU A 156 4.53 19.20 -35.08
C GLU A 156 4.89 17.79 -35.59
N HIS A 157 3.94 16.86 -35.46
CA HIS A 157 3.99 15.60 -36.17
C HIS A 157 2.98 15.65 -37.31
N GLU A 158 3.50 15.96 -38.49
CA GLU A 158 2.92 15.57 -39.76
C GLU A 158 2.73 14.04 -39.75
N ARG A 159 1.48 13.57 -39.78
CA ARG A 159 1.18 12.19 -40.16
C ARG A 159 0.57 12.23 -41.55
N GLY A 160 1.40 11.86 -42.51
CA GLY A 160 1.02 11.54 -43.87
C GLY A 160 -0.05 10.45 -43.91
N ALA A 161 -0.81 10.51 -45.00
CA ALA A 161 -1.86 9.60 -45.38
C ALA A 161 -1.42 8.13 -45.36
N ASP A 162 -2.35 7.24 -44.99
CA ASP A 162 -2.45 5.96 -45.68
C ASP A 162 -3.86 5.39 -45.65
N ALA A 163 -4.13 4.66 -46.73
CA ALA A 163 -5.42 4.24 -47.26
C ALA A 163 -6.35 3.50 -46.28
N SER A 164 -7.63 3.84 -46.34
CA SER A 164 -8.71 2.96 -45.91
C SER A 164 -9.63 2.71 -47.11
N GLU A 165 -9.33 1.67 -47.88
CA GLU A 165 -10.26 1.12 -48.86
C GLU A 165 -10.25 -0.42 -48.83
N THR A 166 -11.46 -0.97 -48.80
CA THR A 166 -11.89 -2.35 -49.11
C THR A 166 -11.76 -3.43 -48.03
N GLY A 167 -12.88 -4.15 -47.81
CA GLY A 167 -12.81 -5.59 -47.54
C GLY A 167 -13.65 -6.21 -46.42
N THR A 168 -14.87 -5.78 -46.11
CA THR A 168 -15.79 -6.66 -45.36
C THR A 168 -16.40 -7.68 -46.32
N GLY A 169 -15.69 -8.79 -46.52
CA GLY A 169 -16.22 -9.99 -47.15
C GLY A 169 -17.30 -10.61 -46.27
N ASN A 170 -18.50 -10.75 -46.84
CA ASN A 170 -19.57 -11.60 -46.30
C ASN A 170 -19.04 -13.02 -46.16
N GLN A 171 -18.94 -13.53 -44.93
CA GLN A 171 -18.67 -14.95 -44.71
C GLN A 171 -19.93 -15.76 -44.98
N ASP A 172 -19.72 -16.75 -45.84
CA ASP A 172 -20.66 -17.72 -46.33
C ASP A 172 -21.44 -18.43 -45.23
N GLN A 173 -22.76 -18.51 -45.44
CA GLN A 173 -23.61 -19.53 -44.84
C GLN A 173 -23.27 -20.87 -45.48
N VAL A 174 -22.88 -21.85 -44.67
CA VAL A 174 -22.90 -23.28 -45.04
C VAL A 174 -23.98 -23.97 -44.21
N PRO A 175 -25.04 -24.54 -44.82
CA PRO A 175 -25.95 -25.44 -44.13
C PRO A 175 -25.30 -26.84 -44.07
N TYR A 176 -25.29 -27.43 -42.87
CA TYR A 176 -24.98 -28.85 -42.69
C TYR A 176 -26.19 -29.68 -43.10
N ASP A 177 -26.12 -30.34 -44.25
CA ASP A 177 -26.96 -31.49 -44.57
C ASP A 177 -26.23 -32.78 -44.13
N ASN A 178 -26.96 -33.60 -43.38
CA ASN A 178 -26.50 -34.83 -42.75
C ASN A 178 -27.10 -36.03 -43.50
N PRO A 179 -26.31 -36.96 -44.07
CA PRO A 179 -26.81 -38.28 -44.45
C PRO A 179 -26.84 -39.28 -43.28
#